data_AF-A0A356QIX5-F1
#
_entry.id   AF-A0A356QIX5-F1
#
_cell.length_a   1.000
_cell.length_b   1.000
_cell.length_c   1.000
_cell.angle_alpha   90.00
_cell.angle_beta   90.00
_cell.angle_gamma   90.00
#
_symmetry.space_group_name_H-M   'P 1'
#
loop_
_entity.id
_entity.type
_entity.pdbx_description
1 polymer ?
#
loop_
_entity_poly.entity_id
_entity_poly.type
_entity_poly.pdbx_seq_one_letter_code
_entity_poly.pdbx_strand_id
1 'polypeptide(L)' 'PPYGERLGELPELVQLYAQLGEKAKALFPGWTLAMFTGNPDLGHRLGLRAHKQYALKNGALDAKLLLM' A
#
# COMPACT_ATOMS: atom_id res chain seq x y z
N PRO A 1 1.97 4.91 4.26
CA PRO A 1 2.22 3.80 5.24
C PRO A 1 3.73 3.58 5.37
N PRO A 2 4.24 2.84 6.36
CA PRO A 2 5.67 2.53 6.45
C PRO A 2 6.10 1.59 5.31
N TYR A 3 7.17 1.94 4.58
CA TYR A 3 7.64 1.20 3.40
C TYR A 3 8.76 0.18 3.70
N GLY A 4 9.08 -0.05 4.97
CA GLY A 4 10.17 -0.92 5.40
C GLY A 4 11.57 -0.30 5.34
N GLU A 5 11.72 0.94 4.84
CA GLU A 5 13.03 1.60 4.80
C GLU A 5 13.48 2.20 6.15
N ARG A 6 12.54 2.47 7.06
CA ARG A 6 12.83 3.17 8.34
C ARG A 6 12.08 2.66 9.56
N LEU A 7 10.97 1.94 9.41
CA LEU A 7 10.09 1.50 10.51
C LEU A 7 9.47 0.13 10.19
N GLY A 8 9.69 -0.85 11.09
CA GLY A 8 9.10 -2.20 11.08
C GLY A 8 9.93 -3.26 10.36
N GLU A 9 9.92 -4.48 10.90
CA GLU A 9 10.48 -5.66 10.23
C GLU A 9 9.54 -6.15 9.11
N LEU A 10 10.10 -6.64 8.01
CA LEU A 10 9.35 -7.11 6.82
C LEU A 10 8.11 -7.99 7.14
N PRO A 11 8.17 -8.96 8.07
CA PRO A 11 7.01 -9.79 8.43
C PRO A 11 5.86 -9.01 9.08
N GLU A 12 6.16 -8.03 9.93
CA GLU A 12 5.15 -7.21 10.61
C GLU A 12 4.42 -6.31 9.63
N LEU A 13 5.15 -5.77 8.64
CA LEU A 13 4.59 -4.96 7.57
C LEU A 13 3.64 -5.76 6.69
N VAL A 14 3.97 -7.01 6.38
CA VAL A 14 3.08 -7.87 5.60
C VAL A 14 1.73 -8.05 6.30
N GLN A 15 1.74 -8.33 7.60
CA GLN A 15 0.51 -8.48 8.40
C GLN A 15 -0.27 -7.18 8.49
N LEU A 16 0.41 -6.06 8.73
CA LEU A 16 -0.23 -4.74 8.79
C LEU A 16 -0.97 -4.40 7.50
N TYR A 17 -0.34 -4.61 6.34
CA TYR A 17 -0.96 -4.31 5.05
C TYR A 17 -2.13 -5.27 4.75
N ALA A 18 -2.03 -6.56 5.12
CA ALA A 18 -3.16 -7.47 4.99
C ALA A 18 -4.37 -7.01 5.83
N GLN A 19 -4.15 -6.65 7.09
CA GLN A 19 -5.21 -6.15 7.97
C GLN A 19 -5.80 -4.83 7.49
N LEU A 20 -4.99 -3.94 6.94
CA LEU A 20 -5.45 -2.68 6.38
C LEU A 20 -6.40 -2.92 5.19
N GLY A 21 -6.04 -3.84 4.30
CA GLY A 21 -6.87 -4.21 3.14
C GLY A 21 -8.22 -4.80 3.55
N GLU A 22 -8.22 -5.71 4.53
CA GLU A 22 -9.45 -6.30 5.06
C GLU A 22 -10.36 -5.25 5.73
N LYS A 23 -9.80 -4.38 6.57
CA LYS A 23 -10.57 -3.29 7.19
C LYS A 23 -11.10 -2.30 6.16
N ALA A 24 -10.32 -1.98 5.12
CA ALA A 24 -10.75 -1.09 4.06
C ALA A 24 -11.99 -1.62 3.34
N LYS A 25 -11.98 -2.91 2.97
CA LYS A 25 -13.14 -3.58 2.34
C LYS A 25 -14.37 -3.60 3.25
N ALA A 26 -14.18 -3.91 4.53
CA ALA A 26 -15.28 -4.08 5.48
C ALA A 26 -15.92 -2.75 5.88
N LEU A 27 -15.13 -1.69 6.06
CA LEU A 27 -15.58 -0.43 6.65
C LEU A 27 -15.90 0.64 5.60
N PHE A 28 -15.36 0.54 4.39
CA PHE A 28 -15.49 1.58 3.36
C PHE A 28 -15.97 1.02 2.01
N PRO A 29 -17.15 0.36 1.96
CA PRO A 29 -17.70 -0.10 0.69
C PRO A 29 -18.01 1.08 -0.24
N GLY A 30 -17.63 0.94 -1.53
CA GLY A 30 -17.84 1.97 -2.56
C GLY A 30 -16.80 3.09 -2.58
N TRP A 31 -15.82 3.09 -1.67
CA TRP A 31 -14.74 4.07 -1.67
C TRP A 31 -13.59 3.64 -2.58
N THR A 32 -12.91 4.62 -3.19
CA THR A 32 -11.67 4.39 -3.91
C THR A 32 -10.49 4.49 -2.96
N LEU A 33 -9.70 3.43 -2.85
CA LEU A 33 -8.50 3.42 -2.02
C LEU A 33 -7.28 3.78 -2.88
N ALA A 34 -6.53 4.78 -2.43
CA ALA A 34 -5.26 5.16 -3.03
C ALA A 34 -4.12 4.92 -2.03
N MET A 35 -3.08 4.21 -2.46
CA MET A 35 -1.90 3.96 -1.64
C MET A 35 -0.65 4.47 -2.34
N PHE A 36 0.02 5.41 -1.70
CA PHE A 36 1.36 5.83 -2.09
C PHE A 36 2.39 4.94 -1.37
N THR A 37 3.33 4.35 -2.11
CA THR A 37 4.37 3.47 -1.54
C THR A 37 5.70 3.49 -2.26
N GLY A 38 6.81 3.52 -1.50
CA GLY A 38 8.16 3.27 -2.00
C GLY A 38 8.44 1.78 -2.27
N ASN A 39 7.64 0.89 -1.68
CA ASN A 39 7.73 -0.55 -1.86
C ASN A 39 6.40 -1.09 -2.42
N PRO A 40 6.28 -1.26 -3.75
CA PRO A 40 5.06 -1.73 -4.41
C PRO A 40 4.65 -3.16 -4.00
N ASP A 41 5.61 -4.01 -3.61
CA ASP A 41 5.34 -5.40 -3.26
C ASP A 41 4.49 -5.52 -1.99
N LEU A 42 4.62 -4.57 -1.06
CA LEU A 42 3.73 -4.46 0.09
C LEU A 42 2.30 -4.10 -0.31
N GLY A 43 2.11 -3.40 -1.44
CA GLY A 43 0.78 -3.09 -1.96
C GLY A 43 -0.01 -4.32 -2.38
N HIS A 44 0.65 -5.37 -2.84
CA HIS A 44 0.00 -6.66 -3.13
C HIS A 44 -0.57 -7.32 -1.87
N ARG A 45 -0.04 -7.00 -0.68
CA ARG A 45 -0.50 -7.57 0.59
C ARG A 45 -1.85 -7.02 1.05
N LEU A 46 -2.32 -5.89 0.50
CA LEU A 46 -3.67 -5.37 0.77
C LEU A 46 -4.79 -6.31 0.28
N GLY A 47 -4.49 -7.29 -0.58
CA GLY A 47 -5.52 -8.15 -1.17
C GLY A 47 -6.54 -7.38 -2.02
N LEU A 48 -6.17 -6.19 -2.49
CA LEU A 48 -6.93 -5.32 -3.38
C LEU A 48 -6.14 -5.15 -4.66
N ARG A 49 -6.79 -5.35 -5.81
CA ARG A 49 -6.15 -5.20 -7.11
C ARG A 49 -6.13 -3.73 -7.50
N ALA A 50 -4.93 -3.16 -7.62
CA ALA A 50 -4.79 -1.83 -8.20
C ALA A 50 -5.18 -1.87 -9.70
N HIS A 51 -6.17 -1.07 -10.10
CA HIS A 51 -6.57 -0.92 -11.50
C HIS A 51 -5.72 0.13 -12.23
N LYS A 52 -5.03 1.02 -11.49
CA LYS A 52 -4.11 2.00 -12.06
C LYS A 52 -2.89 2.21 -11.15
N GLN A 53 -1.74 2.45 -11.75
CA GLN A 53 -0.49 2.72 -11.04
C GLN A 53 0.23 3.90 -11.69
N TYR A 54 0.82 4.77 -10.87
CA TYR A 54 1.63 5.88 -11.32
C TYR A 54 3.01 5.81 -10.67
N ALA A 55 4.07 5.96 -11.47
CA ALA A 55 5.42 6.16 -10.96
C ALA A 55 5.58 7.63 -10.55
N LEU A 56 6.03 7.87 -9.33
CA LEU A 56 6.19 9.19 -8.73
C LEU A 56 7.50 9.22 -7.94
N LYS A 57 7.97 10.43 -7.62
CA LYS A 57 9.13 10.63 -6.76
C LYS A 57 8.69 11.15 -5.38
N ASN A 58 9.17 10.51 -4.32
CA ASN A 58 9.07 11.04 -2.95
C ASN A 58 10.42 11.65 -2.56
N GLY A 59 10.70 12.86 -3.06
CA GLY A 59 12.04 13.43 -3.01
C GLY A 59 13.00 12.64 -3.91
N ALA A 60 14.11 12.14 -3.35
CA ALA A 60 15.07 11.32 -4.09
C ALA A 60 14.60 9.86 -4.30
N LEU A 61 13.57 9.43 -3.58
CA LEU A 61 13.10 8.04 -3.58
C LEU A 61 12.11 7.78 -4.71
N ASP A 62 12.27 6.63 -5.37
CA ASP A 62 11.26 6.10 -6.29
C ASP A 62 10.06 5.57 -5.51
N ALA A 63 8.87 5.99 -5.91
CA ALA A 63 7.62 5.56 -5.31
C ALA A 63 6.55 5.32 -6.36
N LYS A 64 5.50 4.61 -5.98
CA LYS A 64 4.31 4.38 -6.80
C LYS A 64 3.05 4.77 -6.06
N LEU A 65 2.11 5.40 -6.78
CA LEU A 65 0.74 5.56 -6.33
C LEU A 65 -0.12 4.45 -6.96
N LEU A 66 -0.72 3.60 -6.12
CA LEU A 66 -1.60 2.52 -6.51
C LEU A 66 -3.05 2.94 -6.26
N LEU A 67 -3.89 2.92 -7.30
CA LEU A 67 -5.32 3.15 -7.18
C LEU A 67 -6.06 1.81 -7.30
N MET A 68 -6.85 1.48 -6.28
CA MET A 68 -7.64 0.26 -6.15
C MET A 68 -9.09 0.51 -6.52
#